data_AF-A0A7Y5V6N7-F1
#
_entry.id   AF-A0A7Y5V6N7-F1
#
_cell.length_a   1.000
_cell.length_b   1.000
_cell.length_c   1.000
_cell.angle_alpha   90.00
_cell.angle_beta   90.00
_cell.angle_gamma   90.00
#
_symmetry.space_group_name_H-M   'P 1'
#
loop_
_entity.id
_entity.type
_entity.pdbx_description
1 polymer ?
#
loop_
_entity_poly.entity_id
_entity_poly.type
_entity_poly.pdbx_seq_one_letter_code
_entity_poly.pdbx_strand_id
1 'polypeptide(L)'
;GHGSAVLIRAVEPVEGLALMRRRRRGCADALLANGPARLCQAFAIGRSQNGVRLDRGPLRILRGPRVPDERVAVTTRIGISRAADWPLRFVVDER
;
A
#
# COMPACT_ATOMS: atom_id res chain seq x y z
N GLY A 1 -21.79 14.15 6.80
CA GLY A 1 -21.26 13.21 5.79
C GLY A 1 -20.46 12.12 6.48
N HIS A 2 -20.39 10.92 5.91
CA HIS A 2 -19.65 9.79 6.47
C HIS A 2 -18.28 9.68 5.80
N GLY A 3 -17.20 9.74 6.59
CA GLY A 3 -15.84 9.57 6.08
C GLY A 3 -15.47 8.09 6.00
N SER A 4 -15.01 7.62 4.84
CA SER A 4 -14.49 6.27 4.66
C SER A 4 -13.32 6.27 3.68
N ALA A 5 -12.31 5.45 3.95
CA ALA A 5 -11.10 5.38 3.16
C ALA A 5 -10.42 4.01 3.35
N VAL A 6 -9.54 3.66 2.41
CA VAL A 6 -8.67 2.47 2.49
C VAL A 6 -7.22 2.94 2.55
N LEU A 7 -6.45 2.39 3.49
CA LEU A 7 -5.02 2.62 3.58
C LEU A 7 -4.27 1.53 2.80
N ILE A 8 -3.53 1.91 1.77
CA ILE A 8 -2.56 1.01 1.13
C ILE A 8 -1.35 0.88 2.05
N ARG A 9 -1.20 -0.29 2.68
CA ARG A 9 -0.15 -0.52 3.68
C ARG A 9 1.16 -1.01 3.10
N ALA A 10 1.08 -1.85 2.08
CA ALA A 10 2.23 -2.41 1.40
C ALA A 10 1.85 -2.77 -0.03
N VAL A 11 2.85 -2.84 -0.90
CA VAL A 11 2.73 -3.38 -2.26
C VAL A 11 3.97 -4.20 -2.57
N GLU A 12 3.82 -5.19 -3.44
CA GLU A 12 4.92 -5.85 -4.10
C GLU A 12 5.45 -4.96 -5.24
N PRO A 13 6.73 -4.55 -5.23
CA PRO A 13 7.33 -3.82 -6.34
C PRO A 13 7.56 -4.73 -7.55
N VAL A 14 6.84 -4.48 -8.65
CA VAL A 14 6.98 -5.27 -9.89
C VAL A 14 7.78 -4.56 -10.99
N GLU A 15 7.87 -3.23 -10.94
CA GLU A 15 8.58 -2.41 -11.93
C GLU A 15 9.24 -1.21 -11.26
N GLY A 16 10.29 -0.67 -11.87
CA GLY A 16 10.96 0.55 -11.39
C GLY A 16 11.85 0.34 -10.17
N LEU A 17 12.28 -0.90 -9.90
CA LEU A 17 13.05 -1.26 -8.71
C LEU A 17 14.33 -0.41 -8.55
N ALA A 18 15.06 -0.14 -9.64
CA ALA A 18 16.27 0.69 -9.58
C ALA A 18 15.97 2.12 -9.05
N LEU A 19 14.87 2.71 -9.48
CA LEU A 19 14.41 4.02 -9.00
C LEU A 19 13.98 3.96 -7.54
N MET A 20 13.22 2.92 -7.17
CA MET A 20 12.77 2.72 -5.79
C MET A 20 13.96 2.52 -4.84
N ARG A 21 14.94 1.68 -5.22
CA ARG A 21 16.18 1.46 -4.46
C ARG A 21 16.93 2.77 -4.24
N ARG A 22 17.07 3.61 -5.28
CA ARG A 22 17.68 4.95 -5.13
C ARG A 22 16.93 5.80 -4.12
N ARG A 23 15.61 5.86 -4.19
CA ARG A 23 14.76 6.61 -3.24
C ARG A 23 14.82 6.04 -1.82
N ARG A 24 15.06 4.74 -1.67
CA ARG A 24 15.08 3.99 -0.40
C ARG A 24 16.51 3.67 0.07
N ARG A 25 17.52 4.38 -0.45
CA ARG A 25 18.93 4.29 -0.03
C ARG A 25 19.53 2.87 -0.16
N GLY A 26 19.15 2.16 -1.22
CA GLY A 26 19.72 0.85 -1.54
C GLY A 26 19.25 -0.30 -0.64
N CYS A 27 18.16 -0.14 0.13
CA CYS A 27 17.64 -1.24 0.95
C CYS A 27 17.21 -2.45 0.09
N ALA A 28 17.14 -3.62 0.73
CA ALA A 28 16.63 -4.84 0.10
C ALA A 28 15.22 -4.64 -0.48
N ASP A 29 14.90 -5.37 -1.54
CA ASP A 29 13.64 -5.22 -2.29
C ASP A 29 12.41 -5.44 -1.42
N ALA A 30 12.46 -6.44 -0.54
CA ALA A 30 11.42 -6.73 0.44
C ALA A 30 11.11 -5.55 1.41
N LEU A 31 12.01 -4.58 1.53
CA LEU A 31 11.87 -3.41 2.40
C LEU A 31 11.53 -2.12 1.63
N LEU A 32 11.40 -2.19 0.30
CA LEU A 32 11.13 -1.02 -0.54
C LEU A 32 9.75 -0.43 -0.21
N ALA A 33 8.72 -1.28 -0.17
CA ALA A 33 7.32 -0.85 -0.05
C ALA A 33 6.49 -1.68 0.95
N ASN A 34 7.11 -2.34 1.93
CA ASN A 34 6.42 -3.13 2.96
C ASN A 34 5.86 -2.30 4.14
N GLY A 35 5.52 -1.04 3.90
CA GLY A 35 4.92 -0.18 4.91
C GLY A 35 4.43 1.15 4.30
N PRO A 36 3.43 1.81 4.91
CA PRO A 36 2.76 2.96 4.27
C PRO A 36 3.73 4.08 3.90
N ALA A 37 4.59 4.48 4.85
CA ALA A 37 5.59 5.52 4.61
C ALA A 37 6.69 5.07 3.63
N ARG A 38 7.04 3.78 3.64
CA ARG A 38 8.07 3.22 2.74
C ARG A 38 7.57 3.19 1.30
N LEU A 39 6.32 2.77 1.10
CA LEU A 39 5.62 2.84 -0.17
C LEU A 39 5.59 4.28 -0.70
N CYS A 40 5.18 5.26 0.12
CA CYS A 40 5.16 6.65 -0.32
C CYS A 40 6.55 7.13 -0.77
N GLN A 41 7.61 6.76 -0.05
CA GLN A 41 8.98 7.11 -0.44
C GLN A 41 9.42 6.42 -1.73
N ALA A 42 9.16 5.11 -1.88
CA ALA A 42 9.53 4.34 -3.07
C ALA A 42 8.83 4.90 -4.33
N PHE A 43 7.57 5.29 -4.21
CA PHE A 43 6.75 5.80 -5.32
C PHE A 43 6.84 7.32 -5.49
N ALA A 44 7.54 8.04 -4.60
CA ALA A 44 7.57 9.51 -4.53
C ALA A 44 6.17 10.15 -4.41
N ILE A 45 5.33 9.55 -3.57
CA ILE A 45 4.03 10.09 -3.18
C ILE A 45 4.22 11.00 -1.97
N GLY A 46 3.81 12.25 -2.10
CA GLY A 46 3.84 13.27 -1.06
C GLY A 46 2.50 13.97 -0.92
N ARG A 47 2.51 15.16 -0.30
CA ARG A 47 1.30 15.95 -0.06
C ARG A 47 0.63 16.49 -1.33
N SER A 48 1.39 16.66 -2.41
CA SER A 48 0.87 17.15 -3.70
C SER A 48 -0.09 16.14 -4.36
N GLN A 49 -0.10 14.88 -3.93
CA GLN A 49 -1.06 13.88 -4.37
C GLN A 49 -2.33 13.83 -3.49
N ASN A 50 -2.52 14.77 -2.56
CA ASN A 50 -3.77 14.81 -1.82
C ASN A 50 -4.92 15.29 -2.72
N GLY A 51 -6.03 14.56 -2.76
CA GLY A 51 -7.22 14.90 -3.54
C GLY A 51 -7.15 14.59 -5.04
N VAL A 52 -6.04 14.05 -5.55
CA VAL A 52 -5.99 13.60 -6.95
C VAL A 52 -6.88 12.38 -7.15
N ARG A 53 -7.43 12.34 -8.36
CA ARG A 53 -8.18 11.21 -8.90
C ARG A 53 -7.23 10.03 -9.13
N LEU A 54 -7.66 8.82 -8.74
CA LEU A 54 -6.87 7.58 -8.90
C LEU A 54 -7.27 6.77 -10.14
N ASP A 55 -8.29 7.20 -10.87
CA ASP A 55 -8.72 6.61 -12.14
C ASP A 55 -8.01 7.23 -13.36
N ARG A 56 -7.39 8.41 -13.19
CA ARG A 56 -6.70 9.19 -14.24
C ARG A 56 -5.50 9.96 -13.67
N GLY A 57 -4.64 10.47 -14.55
CA GLY A 57 -3.48 11.28 -14.16
C GLY A 57 -2.23 10.47 -13.81
N PRO A 58 -1.25 11.06 -13.11
CA PRO A 58 0.06 10.45 -12.90
C PRO A 58 0.11 9.39 -11.80
N LEU A 59 -0.90 9.33 -10.91
CA LEU A 59 -1.06 8.29 -9.88
C LEU A 59 -2.38 7.57 -10.12
N ARG A 60 -2.31 6.28 -10.44
CA ARG A 60 -3.49 5.50 -10.83
C ARG A 60 -3.54 4.14 -10.15
N ILE A 61 -4.75 3.65 -9.89
CA ILE A 61 -5.02 2.26 -9.56
C ILE A 61 -5.50 1.57 -10.84
N LEU A 62 -4.77 0.55 -11.26
CA LEU A 62 -5.11 -0.26 -12.43
C LEU A 62 -5.64 -1.62 -11.97
N ARG A 63 -6.39 -2.30 -12.84
CA ARG A 63 -6.84 -3.67 -12.58
C ARG A 63 -5.63 -4.59 -12.54
N GLY A 64 -5.40 -5.21 -11.39
CA GLY A 64 -4.42 -6.28 -11.21
C GLY A 64 -5.02 -7.68 -11.39
N PRO A 65 -4.20 -8.73 -11.20
CA PRO A 65 -4.69 -10.11 -11.17
C PRO A 65 -5.69 -10.34 -10.04
N ARG A 66 -6.62 -11.28 -10.22
CA ARG A 66 -7.58 -11.64 -9.18
C ARG A 66 -6.89 -12.41 -8.05
N VAL A 67 -7.13 -11.98 -6.82
CA VAL A 67 -6.79 -12.74 -5.60
C VAL A 67 -8.05 -13.49 -5.15
N PRO A 68 -8.03 -14.84 -5.08
CA PRO A 68 -9.09 -15.63 -4.44
C PRO A 68 -9.27 -15.24 -2.97
N ASP A 69 -10.51 -15.26 -2.50
CA ASP A 69 -10.89 -14.82 -1.16
C ASP A 69 -10.22 -15.68 -0.07
N GLU A 70 -9.95 -16.95 -0.37
CA GLU A 70 -9.25 -17.88 0.53
C GLU A 70 -7.80 -17.47 0.81
N ARG A 71 -7.20 -16.67 -0.09
CA ARG A 71 -5.85 -16.10 0.09
C ARG A 71 -5.87 -14.71 0.71
N VAL A 72 -7.02 -14.20 1.15
CA VAL A 72 -7.13 -12.90 1.81
C VAL A 72 -7.27 -13.08 3.32
N ALA A 73 -6.15 -12.94 4.03
CA ALA A 73 -6.15 -12.93 5.47
C ALA A 73 -6.76 -11.62 5.99
N VAL A 74 -7.75 -11.75 6.88
CA VAL A 74 -8.39 -10.62 7.57
C VAL A 74 -7.89 -10.55 9.01
N THR A 75 -7.38 -9.38 9.40
CA THR A 75 -6.65 -9.18 10.67
C THR A 75 -6.98 -7.82 11.27
N THR A 76 -6.54 -7.61 12.52
CA THR A 76 -6.64 -6.31 13.19
C THR A 76 -5.78 -5.24 12.53
N ARG A 77 -6.11 -3.96 12.69
CA ARG A 77 -5.29 -2.86 12.16
C ARG A 77 -4.07 -2.60 13.05
N ILE A 78 -3.00 -2.07 12.45
CA ILE A 78 -1.71 -1.81 13.13
C ILE A 78 -1.57 -0.31 13.38
N GLY A 79 -1.13 0.06 14.58
CA GLY A 79 -0.76 1.44 14.93
C GLY A 79 -1.96 2.33 15.24
N ILE A 80 -3.05 1.77 15.75
CA ILE A 80 -4.25 2.51 16.18
C ILE A 80 -4.62 2.12 17.62
N SER A 81 -5.23 3.05 18.35
CA SER A 81 -5.68 2.83 19.73
C SER A 81 -7.21 2.63 19.86
N ARG A 82 -7.99 3.04 18.85
CA ARG A 82 -9.46 2.91 18.84
C ARG A 82 -9.89 1.84 17.85
N ALA A 83 -10.88 1.03 18.22
CA ALA A 83 -11.37 -0.08 17.40
C ALA A 83 -10.22 -0.96 16.86
N ALA A 84 -9.24 -1.20 17.73
CA ALA A 84 -8.00 -1.91 17.41
C ALA A 84 -8.24 -3.41 17.19
N ASP A 85 -9.27 -3.94 17.86
CA ASP A 85 -9.80 -5.29 17.76
C ASP A 85 -10.60 -5.55 16.47
N TRP A 86 -11.03 -4.51 15.75
CA TRP A 86 -11.83 -4.69 14.55
C TRP A 86 -11.01 -5.28 13.39
N PRO A 87 -11.53 -6.29 12.67
CA PRO A 87 -10.81 -7.02 11.63
C PRO A 87 -10.85 -6.26 10.28
N LEU A 88 -10.22 -5.08 10.25
CA LEU A 88 -10.26 -4.14 9.11
C LEU A 88 -8.90 -4.01 8.40
N ARG A 89 -8.05 -5.03 8.48
CA ARG A 89 -6.79 -5.13 7.74
C ARG A 89 -6.80 -6.39 6.89
N PHE A 90 -6.68 -6.21 5.58
CA PHE A 90 -6.67 -7.27 4.58
C PHE A 90 -5.25 -7.42 4.04
N VAL A 91 -4.75 -8.66 3.95
CA VAL A 91 -3.41 -8.99 3.46
C VAL A 91 -3.50 -10.22 2.58
N VAL A 92 -2.76 -10.24 1.47
CA VAL A 92 -2.63 -11.46 0.66
C VAL A 92 -1.72 -12.43 1.41
N ASP A 93 -2.22 -13.63 1.71
CA ASP A 93 -1.41 -14.73 2.22
C ASP A 93 -0.88 -15.52 1.02
N GLU A 94 0.44 -15.69 0.96
CA GLU A 94 1.13 -16.43 -0.10
C GLU A 94 1.45 -17.88 0.30
N ARG A 95 0.95 -18.33 1.46
CA ARG A 95 1.05 -19.72 1.91
C ARG A 95 0.07 -20.64 1.21
#